data_AF-A0A661VLI8-F1
#
_entry.id   AF-A0A661VLI8-F1
#
_cell.length_a   1.000
_cell.length_b   1.000
_cell.length_c   1.000
_cell.angle_alpha   90.00
_cell.angle_beta   90.00
_cell.angle_gamma   90.00
#
_symmetry.space_group_name_H-M   'P 1'
#
loop_
_entity.id
_entity.type
_entity.pdbx_description
1 polymer ?
#
loop_
_entity_poly.entity_id
_entity_poly.type
_entity_poly.pdbx_seq_one_letter_code
_entity_poly.pdbx_strand_id
1 'polypeptide(L)'
;LRDGTQKAKDLDELERRGYGRRENCRRCEFNIPRMADLACGKWGTEGRKVTFIEVCSERGSELLEKAIQAGYLEVEKPSKAVVEERERKDRKAFEQALGWQERDRKELEERSTEEKFSYWKSQFDQCIKCYGCRDACPICYCKDCELEADRNLVPPGGVPPDVMFPMIRITHVMDSCVNCGQCQDACPVEIPLSKLIFLLNRELARIFKYEPGVDVSILPPLRTVTDEELTLEVVDLAS
;
A
#
# COMPACT_ATOMS: atom_id res chain seq x y z
N LEU A 1 12.06 26.58 -13.12
CA LEU A 1 13.53 26.72 -13.27
C LEU A 1 13.94 28.07 -12.67
N ARG A 2 15.24 28.33 -12.44
CA ARG A 2 15.69 29.57 -11.77
C ARG A 2 15.29 30.86 -12.50
N ASP A 3 14.96 30.75 -13.78
CA ASP A 3 14.44 31.79 -14.67
C ASP A 3 12.90 31.92 -14.64
N GLY A 4 12.21 31.23 -13.73
CA GLY A 4 10.75 31.22 -13.65
C GLY A 4 10.05 30.35 -14.69
N THR A 5 10.79 29.74 -15.63
CA THR A 5 10.19 28.88 -16.66
C THR A 5 9.77 27.52 -16.09
N GLN A 6 8.72 26.93 -16.67
CA GLN A 6 8.26 25.59 -16.34
C GLN A 6 8.59 24.65 -17.50
N LYS A 7 9.14 23.47 -17.18
CA LYS A 7 9.32 22.38 -18.14
C LYS A 7 8.46 21.21 -17.71
N ALA A 8 7.50 20.84 -18.55
CA ALA A 8 6.80 19.57 -18.41
C ALA A 8 7.74 18.43 -18.85
N LYS A 9 7.71 17.33 -18.12
CA LYS A 9 8.40 16.09 -18.46
C LYS A 9 7.42 14.93 -18.34
N ASP A 10 7.68 13.88 -19.11
CA ASP A 10 6.91 12.65 -18.99
C ASP A 10 7.17 12.00 -17.62
N LEU A 11 6.08 11.64 -16.93
CA LEU A 11 6.16 11.07 -15.59
C LEU A 11 6.82 9.68 -15.62
N ASP A 12 6.51 8.87 -16.64
CA ASP A 12 7.03 7.50 -16.74
C ASP A 12 8.55 7.52 -16.99
N GLU A 13 9.05 8.45 -17.80
CA GLU A 13 10.49 8.70 -17.94
C GLU A 13 11.14 9.09 -16.61
N LEU A 14 10.53 10.00 -15.85
CA LEU A 14 11.05 10.41 -14.55
C LEU A 14 11.10 9.25 -13.55
N GLU A 15 10.05 8.42 -13.51
CA GLU A 15 9.96 7.29 -12.59
C GLU A 15 10.96 6.18 -12.91
N ARG A 16 11.20 5.91 -14.21
CA ARG A 16 12.27 5.00 -14.65
C ARG A 16 13.67 5.49 -14.25
N ARG A 17 13.83 6.80 -14.07
CA ARG A 17 15.08 7.44 -13.62
C ARG A 17 15.18 7.58 -12.09
N GLY A 18 14.22 7.06 -11.33
CA GLY A 18 14.19 7.14 -9.87
C GLY A 18 13.55 8.42 -9.30
N TYR A 19 13.00 9.30 -10.14
CA TYR A 19 12.30 10.51 -9.71
C TYR A 19 10.78 10.30 -9.69
N GLY A 20 10.00 11.34 -9.36
CA GLY A 20 8.55 11.30 -9.46
C GLY A 20 7.87 10.80 -8.18
N ARG A 21 6.88 9.91 -8.32
CA ARG A 21 6.12 9.40 -7.17
C ARG A 21 7.01 8.51 -6.28
N ARG A 22 6.64 8.46 -4.98
CA ARG A 22 7.13 7.44 -4.04
C ARG A 22 6.96 6.06 -4.66
N GLU A 23 7.91 5.16 -4.43
CA GLU A 23 7.94 3.85 -5.08
C GLU A 23 6.61 3.10 -4.90
N ASN A 24 6.06 3.09 -3.68
CA ASN A 24 4.75 2.53 -3.38
C ASN A 24 3.59 3.15 -4.15
N CYS A 25 3.56 4.48 -4.26
CA CYS A 25 2.49 5.19 -4.97
C CYS A 25 2.46 4.85 -6.46
N ARG A 26 3.54 4.31 -7.03
CA ARG A 26 3.57 3.83 -8.41
C ARG A 26 2.76 2.55 -8.60
N ARG A 27 2.54 1.76 -7.54
CA ARG A 27 1.75 0.51 -7.55
C ARG A 27 0.30 0.69 -7.08
N CYS A 28 -0.12 1.91 -6.73
CA CYS A 28 -1.44 2.15 -6.13
C CYS A 28 -2.55 2.20 -7.20
N GLU A 29 -3.54 1.32 -7.07
CA GLU A 29 -4.73 1.29 -7.93
C GLU A 29 -5.75 2.37 -7.53
N PHE A 30 -5.75 2.78 -6.26
CA PHE A 30 -6.67 3.76 -5.71
C PHE A 30 -6.07 5.17 -5.75
N ASN A 31 -6.14 5.81 -6.92
CA ASN A 31 -5.62 7.18 -7.07
C ASN A 31 -6.60 8.25 -6.57
N ILE A 32 -7.91 7.97 -6.66
CA ILE A 32 -8.97 8.75 -6.03
C ILE A 32 -9.57 7.88 -4.91
N PRO A 33 -9.50 8.30 -3.63
CA PRO A 33 -9.91 7.48 -2.50
C PRO A 33 -11.45 7.50 -2.31
N ARG A 34 -12.18 6.88 -3.25
CA ARG A 34 -13.66 6.81 -3.22
C ARG A 34 -14.22 5.95 -2.09
N MET A 35 -13.37 5.24 -1.36
CA MET A 35 -13.73 4.53 -0.13
C MET A 35 -13.90 5.47 1.08
N ALA A 36 -13.44 6.72 1.00
CA ALA A 36 -13.64 7.74 2.02
C ALA A 36 -14.99 8.46 1.85
N ASP A 37 -15.44 9.23 2.84
CA ASP A 37 -16.67 10.04 2.73
C ASP A 37 -16.54 11.18 1.69
N LEU A 38 -15.35 11.77 1.59
CA LEU A 38 -15.00 12.85 0.66
C LEU A 38 -13.64 12.59 0.01
N ALA A 39 -13.57 12.65 -1.32
CA ALA A 39 -12.32 12.55 -2.07
C ALA A 39 -11.88 13.90 -2.63
N CYS A 40 -10.92 14.53 -1.94
CA CYS A 40 -10.40 15.86 -2.25
C CYS A 40 -9.09 15.78 -3.05
N GLY A 41 -8.97 16.52 -4.14
CA GLY A 41 -7.74 16.52 -4.93
C GLY A 41 -7.65 17.62 -5.99
N LYS A 42 -6.50 17.70 -6.67
CA LYS A 42 -6.25 18.69 -7.73
C LYS A 42 -6.63 18.21 -9.13
N TRP A 43 -6.95 16.94 -9.32
CA TRP A 43 -7.41 16.45 -10.62
C TRP A 43 -8.80 17.01 -10.93
N GLY A 44 -8.95 17.60 -12.12
CA GLY A 44 -10.13 18.38 -12.49
C GLY A 44 -10.10 19.84 -12.03
N THR A 45 -8.95 20.42 -11.68
CA THR A 45 -8.89 21.85 -11.28
C THR A 45 -8.35 22.78 -12.37
N GLU A 46 -7.89 22.24 -13.51
CA GLU A 46 -7.36 23.02 -14.64
C GLU A 46 -6.25 24.02 -14.25
N GLY A 47 -5.52 23.76 -13.16
CA GLY A 47 -4.47 24.65 -12.65
C GLY A 47 -5.00 25.84 -11.83
N ARG A 48 -6.31 25.94 -11.63
CA ARG A 48 -6.94 26.91 -10.73
C ARG A 48 -6.57 26.60 -9.28
N LYS A 49 -6.56 27.63 -8.44
CA LYS A 49 -6.30 27.51 -6.99
C LYS A 49 -7.54 27.04 -6.24
N VAL A 50 -8.08 25.88 -6.64
CA VAL A 50 -9.26 25.24 -6.05
C VAL A 50 -8.96 23.78 -5.74
N THR A 51 -9.82 23.16 -4.94
CA THR A 51 -9.78 21.72 -4.66
C THR A 51 -11.03 21.09 -5.24
N PHE A 52 -10.88 20.05 -6.05
CA PHE A 52 -12.01 19.26 -6.50
C PHE A 52 -12.43 18.34 -5.34
N ILE A 53 -13.67 18.48 -4.89
CA ILE A 53 -14.28 17.67 -3.84
C ILE A 53 -15.30 16.74 -4.49
N GLU A 54 -15.12 15.44 -4.30
CA GLU A 54 -16.06 14.40 -4.72
C GLU A 54 -16.73 13.83 -3.47
N VAL A 55 -18.07 13.86 -3.43
CA VAL A 55 -18.86 13.29 -2.34
C VAL A 55 -19.08 11.83 -2.63
N CYS A 56 -18.66 10.96 -1.71
CA CYS A 56 -18.65 9.51 -1.90
C CYS A 56 -19.58 8.77 -0.92
N SER A 57 -20.17 9.49 0.05
CA SER A 57 -21.15 8.95 0.99
C SER A 57 -22.17 10.01 1.43
N GLU A 58 -23.28 9.56 2.04
CA GLU A 58 -24.27 10.45 2.66
C GLU A 58 -23.66 11.30 3.78
N ARG A 59 -22.82 10.69 4.62
CA ARG A 59 -22.07 11.38 5.69
C ARG A 59 -21.15 12.47 5.12
N GLY A 60 -20.51 12.19 3.98
CA GLY A 60 -19.71 13.17 3.24
C GLY A 60 -20.55 14.34 2.75
N SER A 61 -21.75 14.07 2.21
CA SER A 61 -22.69 15.11 1.77
C SER A 61 -23.09 16.02 2.92
N GLU A 62 -23.52 15.44 4.05
CA GLU A 62 -23.90 16.19 5.24
C GLU A 62 -22.77 17.06 5.78
N LEU A 63 -21.54 16.52 5.82
CA LEU A 63 -20.36 17.25 6.28
C LEU A 63 -20.07 18.45 5.37
N LEU A 64 -20.11 18.24 4.05
CA LEU A 64 -19.87 19.28 3.05
C LEU A 64 -20.95 20.37 3.12
N GLU A 65 -22.21 19.99 3.21
CA GLU A 65 -23.35 20.93 3.32
C GLU A 65 -23.25 21.79 4.58
N LYS A 66 -22.93 21.19 5.74
CA LYS A 66 -22.72 21.94 6.99
C LYS A 66 -21.56 22.93 6.88
N ALA A 67 -20.47 22.53 6.23
CA ALA A 67 -19.32 23.42 6.02
C ALA A 67 -19.66 24.61 5.10
N ILE A 68 -20.47 24.39 4.06
CA ILE A 68 -20.99 25.46 3.18
C ILE A 68 -21.93 26.39 3.96
N GLN A 69 -22.89 25.85 4.70
CA GLN A 69 -23.86 26.62 5.48
C GLN A 69 -23.18 27.47 6.57
N ALA A 70 -22.12 26.96 7.18
CA ALA A 70 -21.31 27.70 8.16
C ALA A 70 -20.37 28.74 7.53
N GLY A 71 -20.33 28.85 6.19
CA GLY A 71 -19.49 29.82 5.48
C GLY A 71 -18.00 29.49 5.46
N TYR A 72 -17.62 28.24 5.76
CA TYR A 72 -16.23 27.80 5.72
C TYR A 72 -15.73 27.48 4.30
N LEU A 73 -16.66 27.21 3.37
CA LEU A 73 -16.34 26.81 2.00
C LEU A 73 -17.12 27.64 0.99
N GLU A 74 -16.41 28.18 0.02
CA GLU A 74 -16.98 28.66 -1.24
C GLU A 74 -16.89 27.53 -2.26
N VAL A 75 -18.03 27.12 -2.82
CA VAL A 75 -18.11 25.99 -3.76
C VAL A 75 -18.78 26.40 -5.06
N GLU A 76 -18.33 25.79 -6.14
CA GLU A 76 -18.95 25.85 -7.46
C GLU A 76 -19.10 24.44 -8.01
N LYS A 77 -20.07 24.23 -8.91
CA LYS A 77 -20.21 22.93 -9.56
C LYS A 77 -19.19 22.80 -10.70
N PRO A 78 -18.43 21.68 -10.79
CA PRO A 78 -17.54 21.46 -11.91
C PRO A 78 -18.33 21.27 -13.20
N SER A 79 -17.74 21.68 -14.33
CA SER A 79 -18.31 21.40 -15.65
C SER A 79 -18.19 19.91 -15.99
N LYS A 80 -19.00 19.43 -16.94
CA LYS A 80 -18.92 18.04 -17.42
C LYS A 80 -17.52 17.69 -17.95
N ALA A 81 -16.91 18.60 -18.70
CA ALA A 81 -15.56 18.41 -19.26
C ALA A 81 -14.50 18.24 -18.16
N VAL A 82 -14.65 18.94 -17.04
CA VAL A 82 -13.76 18.83 -15.89
C VAL A 82 -13.86 17.44 -15.22
N VAL A 83 -15.08 16.92 -15.09
CA VAL A 83 -15.33 15.58 -14.54
C VAL A 83 -14.74 14.51 -15.45
N GLU A 84 -15.00 14.59 -16.76
CA GLU A 84 -14.46 13.67 -17.78
C GLU A 84 -12.92 13.68 -17.79
N GLU A 85 -12.29 14.84 -17.65
CA GLU A 85 -10.82 14.95 -17.57
C GLU A 85 -10.27 14.34 -16.27
N ARG A 86 -10.98 14.47 -15.14
CA ARG A 86 -10.60 13.83 -13.88
C ARG A 86 -10.62 12.31 -14.01
N GLU A 87 -11.68 11.74 -14.60
CA GLU A 87 -11.80 10.31 -14.87
C GLU A 87 -10.70 9.82 -15.83
N ARG A 88 -10.40 10.60 -16.88
CA ARG A 88 -9.32 10.26 -17.82
C ARG A 88 -7.96 10.20 -17.14
N LYS A 89 -7.66 11.13 -16.22
CA LYS A 89 -6.41 11.12 -15.44
C LYS A 89 -6.35 9.93 -14.48
N ASP A 90 -7.45 9.62 -13.81
CA ASP A 90 -7.57 8.48 -12.89
C ASP A 90 -7.29 7.16 -13.63
N ARG A 91 -7.93 6.96 -14.79
CA ARG A 91 -7.72 5.78 -15.65
C ARG A 91 -6.27 5.64 -16.09
N LYS A 92 -5.63 6.73 -16.53
CA LYS A 92 -4.22 6.69 -16.93
C LYS A 92 -3.31 6.32 -15.74
N ALA A 93 -3.58 6.87 -14.56
CA ALA A 93 -2.81 6.56 -13.36
C ALA A 93 -2.98 5.10 -12.91
N PHE A 94 -4.19 4.56 -13.04
CA PHE A 94 -4.48 3.14 -12.82
C PHE A 94 -3.74 2.23 -13.80
N GLU A 95 -3.77 2.53 -15.10
CA GLU A 95 -3.03 1.77 -16.13
C GLU A 95 -1.51 1.78 -15.86
N GLN A 96 -0.97 2.94 -15.48
CA GLN A 96 0.44 3.05 -15.07
C GLN A 96 0.73 2.18 -13.84
N ALA A 97 -0.19 2.13 -12.87
CA ALA A 97 -0.02 1.30 -11.68
C ALA A 97 0.04 -0.18 -12.01
N LEU A 98 -0.85 -0.67 -12.87
CA LEU A 98 -0.81 -2.05 -13.37
C LEU A 98 0.51 -2.37 -14.07
N GLY A 99 1.04 -1.43 -14.87
CA GLY A 99 2.35 -1.59 -15.51
C GLY A 99 3.50 -1.74 -14.51
N TRP A 100 3.49 -0.97 -13.43
CA TRP A 100 4.49 -1.08 -12.35
C TRP A 100 4.37 -2.37 -11.56
N GLN A 101 3.14 -2.79 -11.22
CA GLN A 101 2.90 -4.06 -10.54
C GLN A 101 3.35 -5.25 -11.39
N GLU A 102 3.04 -5.23 -12.69
CA GLU A 102 3.47 -6.27 -13.64
C GLU A 102 4.99 -6.33 -13.76
N ARG A 103 5.65 -5.18 -13.84
CA ARG A 103 7.12 -5.11 -13.84
C ARG A 103 7.70 -5.75 -12.57
N ASP A 104 7.20 -5.37 -11.41
CA ASP A 104 7.69 -5.87 -10.12
C ASP A 104 7.45 -7.38 -9.95
N ARG A 105 6.32 -7.88 -10.46
CA ARG A 105 6.02 -9.31 -10.52
C ARG A 105 6.99 -10.05 -11.42
N LYS A 106 7.16 -9.60 -12.66
CA LYS A 106 8.09 -10.21 -13.64
C LYS A 106 9.52 -10.26 -13.14
N GLU A 107 10.00 -9.18 -12.52
CA GLU A 107 11.35 -9.13 -11.95
C GLU A 107 11.60 -10.24 -10.93
N LEU A 108 10.57 -10.65 -10.17
CA LEU A 108 10.65 -11.82 -9.31
C LEU A 108 10.44 -13.11 -10.10
N GLU A 109 9.40 -13.25 -10.91
CA GLU A 109 9.07 -14.50 -11.62
C GLU A 109 10.22 -15.02 -12.50
N GLU A 110 11.00 -14.12 -13.12
CA GLU A 110 12.16 -14.45 -13.95
C GLU A 110 13.35 -15.01 -13.15
N ARG A 111 13.35 -14.87 -11.82
CA ARG A 111 14.41 -15.40 -10.93
C ARG A 111 14.07 -16.81 -10.43
N SER A 112 15.11 -17.63 -10.26
CA SER A 112 14.98 -18.91 -9.57
C SER A 112 14.58 -18.71 -8.09
N THR A 113 14.11 -19.77 -7.44
CA THR A 113 13.78 -19.74 -6.01
C THR A 113 15.00 -19.37 -5.16
N GLU A 114 16.17 -19.91 -5.50
CA GLU A 114 17.44 -19.64 -4.84
C GLU A 114 17.89 -18.18 -5.02
N GLU A 115 17.69 -17.62 -6.21
CA GLU A 115 17.99 -16.21 -6.50
C GLU A 115 17.06 -15.26 -5.75
N LYS A 116 15.75 -15.58 -5.68
CA LYS A 116 14.77 -14.83 -4.88
C LYS A 116 15.18 -14.85 -3.41
N PHE A 117 15.46 -16.03 -2.87
CA PHE A 117 15.85 -16.21 -1.47
C PHE A 117 17.14 -15.44 -1.16
N SER A 118 18.16 -15.59 -1.99
CA SER A 118 19.45 -14.91 -1.82
C SER A 118 19.31 -13.39 -1.87
N TYR A 119 18.50 -12.87 -2.81
CA TYR A 119 18.19 -11.45 -2.89
C TYR A 119 17.53 -10.95 -1.61
N TRP A 120 16.41 -11.54 -1.17
CA TRP A 120 15.71 -11.07 0.03
C TRP A 120 16.52 -11.24 1.30
N LYS A 121 17.28 -12.33 1.42
CA LYS A 121 18.23 -12.51 2.51
C LYS A 121 19.24 -11.36 2.55
N SER A 122 19.84 -10.99 1.40
CA SER A 122 20.77 -9.86 1.35
C SER A 122 20.13 -8.51 1.73
N GLN A 123 18.84 -8.32 1.47
CA GLN A 123 18.11 -7.14 1.93
C GLN A 123 17.93 -7.19 3.46
N PHE A 124 17.56 -8.35 4.01
CA PHE A 124 17.35 -8.52 5.44
C PHE A 124 18.64 -8.49 6.28
N ASP A 125 19.77 -8.91 5.72
CA ASP A 125 21.09 -8.83 6.36
C ASP A 125 21.53 -7.36 6.61
N GLN A 126 20.84 -6.38 6.05
CA GLN A 126 21.06 -4.95 6.32
C GLN A 126 20.19 -4.42 7.47
N CYS A 127 19.21 -5.19 7.94
CA CYS A 127 18.25 -4.76 8.94
C CYS A 127 18.96 -4.44 10.28
N ILE A 128 18.67 -3.29 10.85
CA ILE A 128 19.22 -2.86 12.15
C ILE A 128 18.27 -3.11 13.33
N LYS A 129 17.21 -3.92 13.13
CA LYS A 129 16.19 -4.24 14.14
C LYS A 129 15.63 -3.00 14.87
N CYS A 130 15.43 -1.88 14.16
CA CYS A 130 14.99 -0.61 14.76
C CYS A 130 13.48 -0.49 14.98
N TYR A 131 12.69 -1.48 14.55
CA TYR A 131 11.23 -1.51 14.64
C TYR A 131 10.46 -0.41 13.88
N GLY A 132 11.12 0.50 13.15
CA GLY A 132 10.45 1.56 12.40
C GLY A 132 9.39 1.07 11.40
N CYS A 133 9.61 -0.09 10.76
CA CYS A 133 8.64 -0.69 9.85
C CYS A 133 7.38 -1.26 10.54
N ARG A 134 7.46 -1.55 11.84
CA ARG A 134 6.32 -1.92 12.70
C ARG A 134 5.59 -0.66 13.14
N ASP A 135 6.33 0.30 13.70
CA ASP A 135 5.75 1.48 14.34
C ASP A 135 5.08 2.43 13.34
N ALA A 136 5.58 2.48 12.09
CA ALA A 136 4.95 3.26 11.03
C ALA A 136 3.73 2.58 10.38
N CYS A 137 3.43 1.32 10.72
CA CYS A 137 2.42 0.53 10.03
C CYS A 137 1.03 0.70 10.67
N PRO A 138 0.01 1.16 9.92
CA PRO A 138 -1.32 1.46 10.48
C PRO A 138 -2.08 0.21 10.95
N ILE A 139 -1.69 -0.98 10.49
CA ILE A 139 -2.30 -2.26 10.86
C ILE A 139 -1.52 -2.98 11.98
N CYS A 140 -0.46 -2.37 12.50
CA CYS A 140 0.29 -2.87 13.66
C CYS A 140 -0.19 -2.18 14.94
N TYR A 141 -1.27 -2.72 15.51
CA TYR A 141 -1.90 -2.19 16.73
C TYR A 141 -1.92 -3.21 17.88
N CYS A 142 -1.18 -4.32 17.75
CA CYS A 142 -1.14 -5.37 18.76
C CYS A 142 -0.61 -4.81 20.08
N LYS A 143 -1.28 -5.13 21.20
CA LYS A 143 -0.77 -4.82 22.55
C LYS A 143 0.46 -5.66 22.89
N ASP A 144 0.43 -6.92 22.47
CA ASP A 144 1.50 -7.90 22.62
C ASP A 144 2.02 -8.25 21.22
N CYS A 145 3.32 -8.05 20.96
CA CYS A 145 3.91 -8.26 19.64
C CYS A 145 4.95 -9.37 19.67
N GLU A 146 4.85 -10.34 18.75
CA GLU A 146 5.80 -11.46 18.61
C GLU A 146 7.23 -11.03 18.23
N LEU A 147 7.41 -9.77 17.81
CA LEU A 147 8.72 -9.20 17.52
C LEU A 147 9.45 -8.69 18.77
N GLU A 148 8.77 -8.60 19.92
CA GLU A 148 9.37 -8.18 21.18
C GLU A 148 10.38 -9.21 21.68
N ALA A 149 11.47 -8.71 22.27
CA ALA A 149 12.59 -9.56 22.68
C ALA A 149 12.23 -10.56 23.79
N ASP A 150 11.23 -10.23 24.62
CA ASP A 150 10.75 -11.06 25.73
C ASP A 150 9.99 -12.31 25.28
N ARG A 151 9.56 -12.36 24.01
CA ARG A 151 8.90 -13.52 23.39
C ARG A 151 9.85 -14.66 23.09
N ASN A 152 11.17 -14.41 23.11
CA ASN A 152 12.23 -15.38 22.81
C ASN A 152 12.10 -16.08 21.43
N LEU A 153 11.29 -15.53 20.51
CA LEU A 153 11.19 -16.01 19.12
C LEU A 153 12.37 -15.56 18.24
N VAL A 154 12.97 -14.42 18.59
CA VAL A 154 14.16 -13.87 17.95
C VAL A 154 15.17 -13.53 19.03
N PRO A 155 16.42 -14.02 18.96
CA PRO A 155 17.45 -13.69 19.93
C PRO A 155 17.62 -12.17 20.15
N PRO A 156 17.79 -11.72 21.41
CA PRO A 156 18.07 -10.32 21.70
C PRO A 156 19.49 -9.93 21.28
N GLY A 157 19.71 -8.64 20.99
CA GLY A 157 21.04 -8.06 20.74
C GLY A 157 21.68 -8.34 19.38
N GLY A 158 21.11 -9.20 18.53
CA GLY A 158 21.62 -9.47 17.18
C GLY A 158 21.32 -8.33 16.18
N VAL A 159 22.37 -7.79 15.55
CA VAL A 159 22.30 -6.86 14.42
C VAL A 159 23.31 -7.30 13.33
N PRO A 160 22.87 -7.70 12.13
CA PRO A 160 21.46 -7.86 11.74
C PRO A 160 20.71 -8.90 12.59
N PRO A 161 19.38 -8.77 12.72
CA PRO A 161 18.61 -9.77 13.42
C PRO A 161 18.62 -11.10 12.67
N ASP A 162 18.27 -12.17 13.38
CA ASP A 162 17.94 -13.44 12.74
C ASP A 162 16.82 -13.25 11.68
N VAL A 163 16.87 -14.02 10.60
CA VAL A 163 15.90 -13.96 9.49
C VAL A 163 14.45 -14.15 9.95
N MET A 164 14.24 -14.80 11.09
CA MET A 164 12.93 -14.91 11.73
C MET A 164 12.30 -13.54 12.02
N PHE A 165 13.06 -12.50 12.31
CA PHE A 165 12.52 -11.16 12.59
C PHE A 165 11.73 -10.56 11.41
N PRO A 166 12.33 -10.36 10.21
CA PRO A 166 11.57 -9.89 9.05
C PRO A 166 10.49 -10.89 8.61
N MET A 167 10.71 -12.20 8.77
CA MET A 167 9.71 -13.22 8.38
C MET A 167 8.45 -13.16 9.24
N ILE A 168 8.58 -13.13 10.57
CA ILE A 168 7.44 -12.94 11.50
C ILE A 168 6.70 -11.66 11.13
N ARG A 169 7.44 -10.57 10.92
CA ARG A 169 6.86 -9.27 10.56
C ARG A 169 6.00 -9.35 9.30
N ILE A 170 6.51 -10.00 8.25
CA ILE A 170 5.84 -10.13 6.94
C ILE A 170 4.60 -11.01 7.06
N THR A 171 4.74 -12.22 7.64
CA THR A 171 3.63 -13.17 7.81
C THR A 171 2.45 -12.55 8.57
N HIS A 172 2.73 -11.71 9.57
CA HIS A 172 1.69 -11.09 10.39
C HIS A 172 0.87 -10.00 9.65
N VAL A 173 1.33 -9.50 8.51
CA VAL A 173 0.63 -8.41 7.79
C VAL A 173 0.38 -8.66 6.32
N MET A 174 0.97 -9.67 5.71
CA MET A 174 0.85 -9.90 4.27
C MET A 174 -0.60 -10.15 3.82
N ASP A 175 -1.47 -10.65 4.70
CA ASP A 175 -2.90 -10.79 4.39
C ASP A 175 -3.68 -9.48 4.51
N SER A 176 -3.25 -8.54 5.35
CA SER A 176 -3.99 -7.32 5.72
C SER A 176 -3.38 -6.04 5.14
N CYS A 177 -2.21 -6.13 4.49
CA CYS A 177 -1.48 -4.99 3.98
C CYS A 177 -2.21 -4.28 2.84
N VAL A 178 -2.47 -2.98 3.01
CA VAL A 178 -3.09 -2.10 1.99
C VAL A 178 -2.05 -1.37 1.12
N ASN A 179 -0.80 -1.84 1.10
CA ASN A 179 0.29 -1.30 0.27
C ASN A 179 0.60 0.21 0.46
N CYS A 180 0.38 0.78 1.65
CA CYS A 180 0.58 2.22 1.91
C CYS A 180 2.04 2.71 1.87
N GLY A 181 3.01 1.80 1.99
CA GLY A 181 4.45 2.08 1.87
C GLY A 181 5.15 2.65 3.10
N GLN A 182 4.43 2.97 4.17
CA GLN A 182 5.01 3.62 5.36
C GLN A 182 6.15 2.80 6.00
N CYS A 183 6.06 1.47 5.94
CA CYS A 183 7.11 0.59 6.46
C CYS A 183 8.45 0.69 5.69
N GLN A 184 8.39 0.97 4.39
CA GLN A 184 9.56 1.15 3.55
C GLN A 184 10.10 2.58 3.67
N ASP A 185 9.22 3.59 3.65
CA ASP A 185 9.59 4.99 3.83
C ASP A 185 10.27 5.25 5.19
N ALA A 186 9.89 4.49 6.23
CA ALA A 186 10.48 4.58 7.56
C ALA A 186 11.78 3.77 7.73
N CYS A 187 12.18 2.96 6.74
CA CYS A 187 13.34 2.07 6.88
C CYS A 187 14.65 2.85 6.65
N PRO A 188 15.53 2.98 7.68
CA PRO A 188 16.77 3.76 7.54
C PRO A 188 17.82 3.09 6.66
N VAL A 189 17.61 1.83 6.29
CA VAL A 189 18.48 1.01 5.42
C VAL A 189 17.79 0.61 4.12
N GLU A 190 16.69 1.30 3.77
CA GLU A 190 16.03 1.23 2.46
C GLU A 190 15.61 -0.18 2.00
N ILE A 191 15.29 -1.09 2.93
CA ILE A 191 14.77 -2.42 2.58
C ILE A 191 13.42 -2.27 1.85
N PRO A 192 13.23 -2.89 0.67
CA PRO A 192 12.00 -2.76 -0.10
C PRO A 192 10.86 -3.65 0.45
N LEU A 193 10.58 -3.53 1.75
CA LEU A 193 9.62 -4.35 2.50
C LEU A 193 8.23 -4.34 1.86
N SER A 194 7.79 -3.16 1.43
CA SER A 194 6.46 -2.99 0.89
C SER A 194 6.26 -3.74 -0.43
N LYS A 195 7.30 -3.82 -1.26
CA LYS A 195 7.29 -4.55 -2.54
C LYS A 195 7.09 -6.05 -2.28
N LEU A 196 7.87 -6.64 -1.36
CA LEU A 196 7.71 -8.05 -0.99
C LEU A 196 6.32 -8.34 -0.43
N ILE A 197 5.90 -7.54 0.55
CA ILE A 197 4.60 -7.75 1.22
C ILE A 197 3.46 -7.60 0.21
N PHE A 198 3.52 -6.64 -0.69
CA PHE A 198 2.50 -6.46 -1.74
C PHE A 198 2.43 -7.66 -2.68
N LEU A 199 3.57 -8.20 -3.13
CA LEU A 199 3.60 -9.36 -4.03
C LEU A 199 3.04 -10.61 -3.36
N LEU A 200 3.41 -10.86 -2.09
CA LEU A 200 2.81 -11.94 -1.28
C LEU A 200 1.30 -11.73 -1.08
N ASN A 201 0.88 -10.49 -0.81
CA ASN A 201 -0.53 -10.14 -0.67
C ASN A 201 -1.33 -10.42 -1.94
N ARG A 202 -0.78 -10.16 -3.14
CA ARG A 202 -1.45 -10.46 -4.41
C ARG A 202 -1.62 -11.97 -4.64
N GLU A 203 -0.67 -12.79 -4.21
CA GLU A 203 -0.85 -14.26 -4.24
C GLU A 203 -1.95 -14.70 -3.27
N LEU A 204 -1.97 -14.17 -2.04
CA LEU A 204 -3.04 -14.47 -1.08
C LEU A 204 -4.41 -14.02 -1.59
N ALA A 205 -4.51 -12.83 -2.19
CA ALA A 205 -5.74 -12.33 -2.79
C ALA A 205 -6.25 -13.27 -3.89
N ARG A 206 -5.36 -13.85 -4.71
CA ARG A 206 -5.72 -14.81 -5.76
C ARG A 206 -6.27 -16.11 -5.18
N ILE A 207 -5.68 -16.61 -4.09
CA ILE A 207 -6.05 -17.87 -3.41
C ILE A 207 -7.35 -17.71 -2.65
N PHE A 208 -7.42 -16.74 -1.74
CA PHE A 208 -8.52 -16.57 -0.79
C PHE A 208 -9.65 -15.67 -1.31
N LYS A 209 -9.51 -15.08 -2.50
CA LYS A 209 -10.46 -14.09 -3.06
C LYS A 209 -10.72 -12.93 -2.10
N TYR A 210 -9.67 -12.48 -1.42
CA TYR A 210 -9.71 -11.46 -0.38
C TYR A 210 -8.94 -10.21 -0.80
N GLU A 211 -9.56 -9.04 -0.66
CA GLU A 211 -8.94 -7.74 -0.91
C GLU A 211 -8.85 -6.94 0.41
N PRO A 212 -7.65 -6.63 0.92
CA PRO A 212 -7.50 -5.99 2.21
C PRO A 212 -8.10 -4.59 2.26
N GLY A 213 -8.89 -4.31 3.30
CA GLY A 213 -9.40 -2.96 3.57
C GLY A 213 -10.54 -2.50 2.65
N VAL A 214 -11.16 -3.41 1.88
CA VAL A 214 -12.31 -3.10 1.02
C VAL A 214 -13.64 -3.45 1.68
N ASP A 215 -13.78 -4.65 2.22
CA ASP A 215 -14.98 -5.09 2.94
C ASP A 215 -14.62 -5.43 4.39
N VAL A 216 -15.20 -4.68 5.34
CA VAL A 216 -14.95 -4.84 6.78
C VAL A 216 -15.69 -6.02 7.41
N SER A 217 -16.66 -6.59 6.70
CA SER A 217 -17.38 -7.80 7.14
C SER A 217 -16.59 -9.08 6.88
N ILE A 218 -15.61 -9.03 5.98
CA ILE A 218 -14.72 -10.14 5.66
C ILE A 218 -13.44 -10.01 6.47
N LEU A 219 -13.10 -11.06 7.21
CA LEU A 219 -11.93 -11.08 8.07
C LEU A 219 -10.68 -11.55 7.30
N PRO A 220 -9.46 -11.15 7.72
CA PRO A 220 -8.22 -11.56 7.05
C PRO A 220 -8.01 -13.09 7.10
N PRO A 221 -7.70 -13.73 5.96
CA PRO A 221 -7.75 -15.19 5.82
C PRO A 221 -6.71 -15.95 6.64
N LEU A 222 -5.58 -15.33 7.03
CA LEU A 222 -4.57 -16.03 7.83
C LEU A 222 -4.82 -15.91 9.34
N ARG A 223 -5.87 -15.19 9.74
CA ARG A 223 -6.25 -14.98 11.14
C ARG A 223 -7.62 -15.57 11.47
N THR A 224 -8.30 -16.13 10.49
CA THR A 224 -9.63 -16.71 10.65
C THR A 224 -9.69 -18.10 10.06
N VAL A 225 -10.42 -18.97 10.74
CA VAL A 225 -10.74 -20.31 10.25
C VAL A 225 -12.23 -20.31 9.96
N THR A 226 -12.59 -20.73 8.76
CA THR A 226 -13.98 -20.90 8.31
C THR A 226 -14.57 -22.20 8.86
N ASP A 227 -15.91 -22.29 8.91
CA ASP A 227 -16.58 -23.53 9.32
C ASP A 227 -16.24 -24.71 8.40
N GLU A 228 -16.03 -24.45 7.11
CA GLU A 228 -15.58 -25.46 6.15
C GLU A 228 -14.16 -25.96 6.48
N GLU A 229 -13.23 -25.05 6.78
CA GLU A 229 -11.87 -25.40 7.18
C GLU A 229 -11.82 -26.20 8.50
N LEU A 230 -12.76 -25.96 9.42
CA LEU A 230 -12.90 -26.76 10.65
C LEU A 230 -13.35 -28.21 10.37
N THR A 231 -13.96 -28.46 9.21
CA THR A 231 -14.42 -29.79 8.81
C THR A 231 -13.43 -30.55 7.92
N LEU A 232 -12.33 -29.92 7.50
CA LEU A 232 -11.27 -30.60 6.76
C LEU A 232 -10.61 -31.64 7.65
N GLU A 233 -10.54 -32.88 7.16
CA GLU A 233 -9.77 -33.93 7.82
C GLU A 233 -8.30 -33.50 7.90
N VAL A 234 -7.65 -33.82 9.03
CA VAL A 234 -6.24 -33.48 9.28
C VAL A 234 -5.42 -33.91 8.08
N VAL A 235 -4.82 -32.94 7.37
CA VAL A 235 -3.86 -33.24 6.32
C VAL A 235 -2.68 -33.92 7.01
N ASP A 236 -2.49 -35.20 6.75
CA ASP A 236 -1.34 -35.94 7.25
C ASP A 236 -0.09 -35.33 6.60
N LEU A 237 0.61 -34.46 7.34
CA LEU A 237 1.84 -33.79 6.90
C LEU A 237 3.04 -34.78 6.92
N ALA A 238 2.82 -35.97 6.39
CA ALA A 238 3.80 -37.04 6.26
C ALA A 238 4.07 -37.32 4.77
N SER A 239 4.95 -36.51 4.17
CA SER A 239 5.79 -36.91 3.03
C SER A 239 6.91 -35.92 2.81
#